data_AF-A0A1M5K1K1-F1
#
_entry.id   AF-A0A1M5K1K1-F1
#
_cell.length_a   1.000
_cell.length_b   1.000
_cell.length_c   1.000
_cell.angle_alpha   90.00
_cell.angle_beta   90.00
_cell.angle_gamma   90.00
#
_symmetry.space_group_name_H-M   'P 1'
#
loop_
_entity.id
_entity.type
_entity.pdbx_description
1 polymer ?
#
loop_
_entity_poly.entity_id
_entity_poly.type
_entity_poly.pdbx_seq_one_letter_code
_entity_poly.pdbx_strand_id
1 'polypeptide(L)' 'MNILFDTHILIWSIVNPDQIPKPILNKIEDSGNKVYVSYITLWEIALKQSIGKLDLKGFDIKN' A
#
# COMPACT_ATOMS: atom_id res chain seq x y z
N MET A 1 18.55 -1.17 2.73
CA MET A 1 18.27 -0.12 1.72
C MET A 1 17.01 0.66 2.11
N ASN A 2 16.76 1.82 1.49
CA ASN A 2 15.51 2.57 1.70
C ASN A 2 14.58 2.28 0.52
N ILE A 3 13.35 1.84 0.80
CA ILE A 3 12.32 1.51 -0.19
C ILE A 3 11.16 2.46 0.04
N LEU A 4 10.77 3.21 -0.99
CA LEU A 4 9.55 4.01 -0.96
C LEU A 4 8.44 3.26 -1.68
N PHE A 5 7.32 3.05 -0.99
CA PHE A 5 6.14 2.45 -1.60
C PHE A 5 5.43 3.47 -2.47
N ASP A 6 5.15 3.04 -3.70
CA ASP A 6 4.12 3.69 -4.50
C ASP A 6 2.73 3.28 -4.01
N THR A 7 1.73 4.10 -4.32
CA THR A 7 0.32 3.86 -4.03
C THR A 7 -0.14 2.46 -4.48
N HIS A 8 0.30 1.97 -5.65
CA HIS A 8 -0.14 0.64 -6.12
C HIS A 8 0.41 -0.51 -5.27
N ILE A 9 1.69 -0.47 -4.88
CA ILE A 9 2.30 -1.50 -4.02
C ILE A 9 1.64 -1.50 -2.64
N LEU A 10 1.36 -0.31 -2.09
CA LEU A 10 0.66 -0.20 -0.82
C LEU A 10 -0.73 -0.83 -0.90
N ILE A 11 -1.52 -0.51 -1.93
CA ILE A 11 -2.85 -1.09 -2.12
C ILE A 11 -2.77 -2.61 -2.29
N TRP A 12 -1.86 -3.11 -3.12
CA TRP A 12 -1.68 -4.55 -3.32
C TRP A 12 -1.26 -5.26 -2.04
N SER A 13 -0.37 -4.68 -1.23
CA SER A 13 0.05 -5.29 0.03
C SER A 13 -1.09 -5.52 1.02
N ILE A 14 -2.17 -4.72 0.93
CA ILE A 14 -3.33 -4.81 1.82
C ILE A 14 -4.42 -5.70 1.22
N VAL A 15 -4.70 -5.54 -0.08
CA VAL A 15 -5.89 -6.13 -0.72
C VAL A 15 -5.58 -7.44 -1.46
N ASN A 16 -4.39 -7.54 -2.05
CA ASN A 16 -3.99 -8.71 -2.83
C ASN A 16 -2.45 -8.82 -2.95
N PRO A 17 -1.77 -9.30 -1.89
CA PRO A 17 -0.31 -9.35 -1.85
C PRO A 17 0.28 -10.32 -2.91
N ASP A 18 -0.50 -11.27 -3.40
CA ASP A 18 -0.08 -12.20 -4.46
C ASP A 18 0.23 -11.51 -5.80
N GLN A 19 -0.25 -10.27 -5.99
CA GLN A 19 0.10 -9.45 -7.16
C GLN A 19 1.52 -8.85 -7.07
N ILE A 20 2.12 -8.83 -5.88
CA ILE A 20 3.48 -8.34 -5.69
C ILE A 20 4.46 -9.44 -6.13
N PRO A 21 5.38 -9.18 -7.07
CA PRO A 21 6.40 -10.16 -7.45
C PRO A 21 7.21 -10.63 -6.24
N LYS A 22 7.42 -11.95 -6.11
CA LYS A 22 8.21 -12.56 -5.02
C LYS A 22 9.56 -11.89 -4.73
N PRO A 23 10.37 -11.48 -5.75
CA PRO A 23 11.62 -10.79 -5.47
C PRO A 23 11.46 -9.42 -4.79
N ILE A 24 10.31 -8.77 -4.98
CA ILE A 24 9.97 -7.48 -4.35
C ILE A 24 9.50 -7.73 -2.92
N LEU A 25 8.60 -8.71 -2.71
CA LEU A 25 8.18 -9.16 -1.38
C LEU A 25 9.39 -9.50 -0.49
N ASN A 26 10.35 -10.29 -0.99
CA ASN A 26 11.56 -10.62 -0.25
C ASN A 26 12.37 -9.39 0.18
N LYS A 27 12.39 -8.32 -0.63
CA LYS A 27 13.07 -7.06 -0.28
C LYS A 27 12.29 -6.25 0.76
N ILE A 28 10.96 -6.30 0.71
CA ILE A 28 10.06 -5.61 1.64
C ILE A 28 10.14 -6.28 3.03
N GLU A 29 10.16 -7.60 3.07
CA GLU A 29 10.16 -8.41 4.30
C GLU A 29 11.55 -8.51 4.96
N ASP A 30 12.62 -8.22 4.21
CA ASP A 30 13.98 -8.16 4.74
C ASP A 30 14.11 -6.99 5.73
N SER A 31 14.27 -7.33 7.02
CA SER A 31 14.48 -6.37 8.12
C SER A 31 15.70 -5.44 7.97
N GLY A 32 16.64 -5.76 7.07
CA GLY A 32 17.74 -4.86 6.69
C GLY A 32 17.31 -3.70 5.78
N ASN A 33 16.07 -3.71 5.29
CA ASN A 33 15.47 -2.67 4.49
C ASN A 33 14.47 -1.84 5.32
N LYS A 34 14.50 -0.52 5.10
CA LYS A 34 13.51 0.40 5.67
C LYS A 34 12.49 0.73 4.59
N VAL A 35 11.24 0.45 4.90
CA VAL A 35 10.10 0.75 4.05
C VAL A 35 9.48 2.07 4.49
N TYR A 36 9.27 2.95 3.53
CA TYR A 36 8.65 4.26 3.70
C TYR A 36 7.37 4.33 2.88
N VAL A 37 6.38 5.05 3.40
CA VAL A 37 5.15 5.39 2.70
C VAL A 37 4.99 6.90 2.75
N SER A 38 4.63 7.52 1.62
CA SER A 38 4.33 8.95 1.58
C SER A 38 3.02 9.24 2.33
N TYR A 39 3.03 10.27 3.17
CA TYR A 39 1.82 10.76 3.82
C TYR A 39 0.75 11.22 2.81
N ILE A 40 1.19 11.77 1.68
CA ILE A 40 0.29 12.20 0.60
C ILE A 40 -0.43 11.01 -0.02
N THR A 41 0.27 9.89 -0.23
CA THR A 41 -0.33 8.65 -0.75
C THR A 41 -1.47 8.16 0.15
N LEU A 42 -1.29 8.21 1.47
CA LEU A 42 -2.34 7.83 2.43
C LEU A 42 -3.56 8.75 2.34
N TRP A 43 -3.32 10.07 2.27
CA TRP A 43 -4.39 11.06 2.11
C TRP A 43 -5.15 10.88 0.79
N GLU A 44 -4.47 10.62 -0.32
CA GLU A 44 -5.09 10.37 -1.63
C GLU A 44 -5.94 9.11 -1.64
N ILE A 45 -5.48 8.03 -1.00
CA ILE A 45 -6.25 6.79 -0.83
C ILE A 45 -7.53 7.09 -0.03
N ALA A 46 -7.41 7.77 1.11
CA ALA A 46 -8.54 8.12 1.95
C ALA A 46 -9.56 9.01 1.23
N LEU A 47 -9.08 10.01 0.48
CA LEU A 47 -9.93 10.87 -0.34
C LEU A 47 -10.63 10.08 -1.45
N LYS A 48 -9.93 9.18 -2.14
CA LYS A 48 -10.52 8.35 -3.19
C LYS A 48 -11.57 7.38 -2.64
N GLN A 49 -11.37 6.84 -1.43
CA GLN A 49 -12.37 6.02 -0.76
C GLN A 49 -13.61 6.83 -0.35
N SER A 50 -13.43 8.03 0.21
CA SER A 50 -14.56 8.86 0.67
C SER A 50 -15.49 9.28 -0.47
N ILE A 51 -14.94 9.52 -1.67
CA ILE A 51 -15.69 9.84 -2.88
C ILE A 51 -16.12 8.61 -3.70
N GLY A 52 -15.91 7.38 -3.19
CA GLY A 52 -16.33 6.13 -3.83
C GLY A 52 -15.55 5.76 -5.10
N LYS A 53 -14.39 6.36 -5.35
CA LYS A 53 -13.53 6.06 -6.51
C LYS A 53 -12.54 4.91 -6.26
N LEU A 54 -12.38 4.51 -5.01
CA LEU A 54 -11.54 3.39 -4.60
C LEU A 54 -12.28 2.57 -3.55
N ASP A 55 -12.37 1.26 -3.75
CA ASP A 55 -12.91 0.32 -2.78
C ASP A 55 -11.78 -0.63 -2.37
N LEU A 56 -11.31 -0.47 -1.13
CA LEU A 56 -10.37 -1.40 -0.51
C LEU A 56 -11.22 -2.44 0.23
N LYS A 57 -11.59 -3.50 -0.48
CA LYS A 57 -12.45 -4.58 0.05
C LYS A 57 -12.01 -5.00 1.45
N GLY A 58 -12.85 -4.78 2.46
CA GLY A 58 -12.57 -5.11 3.87
C GLY A 58 -11.84 -4.03 4.68
N PHE A 59 -11.52 -2.88 4.08
CA PHE A 59 -10.91 -1.73 4.71
C PHE A 59 -11.76 -0.48 4.43
N ASP A 60 -12.82 -0.29 5.23
CA ASP A 60 -13.63 0.92 5.14
C ASP A 60 -13.07 1.97 6.11
N ILE A 61 -12.83 3.19 5.60
CA ILE A 61 -12.43 4.33 6.43
C ILE A 61 -13.65 4.95 7.12
N LYS A 62 -14.87 4.57 6.69
CA LYS A 62 -16.09 4.93 7.39
C LYS A 62 -16.23 4.06 8.64
N ASN A 63 -16.02 4.69 9.80
CA ASN A 63 -16.52 4.19 11.08
C ASN A 63 -18.01 3.86 11.01
#